data_AF-A0A6C0KGK2-F1
#
_entry.id   AF-A0A6C0KGK2-F1
#
_cell.length_a   1.000
_cell.length_b   1.000
_cell.length_c   1.000
_cell.angle_alpha   90.00
_cell.angle_beta   90.00
_cell.angle_gamma   90.00
#
_symmetry.space_group_name_H-M   'P 1'
#
loop_
_entity.id
_entity.type
_entity.pdbx_description
1 polymer ?
#
loop_
_entity_poly.entity_id
_entity_poly.type
_entity_poly.pdbx_seq_one_letter_code
_entity_poly.pdbx_strand_id
1 'polypeptide(L)'
;MSSYTFNNMGRIGLDATDQTQRNLHNTRFANYMLSEFFSDKTSDSQVKFATQQPTMMVSGTGVAGSVIDVNSMLTLKTEQERPLEKLMLFPRPFATVPYLGKGSCDPALESQLQQGELVSDKKSVSTIMEKSFSNYSMYPTDTHMEERVKNPAFVVEEAALDGWVRGGQSTRNFTN
;
A
#
# COMPACT_ATOMS: atom_id res chain seq x y z
N MET A 1 -11.09 -3.06 3.47
CA MET A 1 -11.19 -3.87 2.24
C MET A 1 -12.43 -4.74 2.36
N SER A 2 -13.56 -4.31 1.79
CA SER A 2 -14.80 -5.09 1.82
C SER A 2 -14.71 -6.19 0.75
N SER A 3 -14.97 -7.44 1.11
CA SER A 3 -14.93 -8.58 0.19
C SER A 3 -15.98 -8.40 -0.92
N TYR A 4 -15.61 -8.67 -2.17
CA TYR A 4 -16.49 -8.58 -3.35
C TYR A 4 -17.47 -9.75 -3.47
N THR A 5 -17.40 -10.72 -2.56
CA THR A 5 -18.39 -11.78 -2.40
C THR A 5 -19.55 -11.26 -1.58
N PHE A 6 -20.78 -11.41 -2.08
CA PHE A 6 -22.00 -11.06 -1.35
C PHE A 6 -21.97 -11.69 0.04
N ASN A 7 -21.69 -10.89 1.07
CA ASN A 7 -21.77 -11.35 2.44
C ASN A 7 -23.24 -11.59 2.73
N ASN A 8 -23.58 -12.87 2.94
CA ASN A 8 -24.84 -13.33 3.48
C ASN A 8 -26.02 -13.25 2.48
N MET A 9 -26.78 -14.34 2.31
CA MET A 9 -28.02 -14.40 1.49
C MET A 9 -29.20 -13.56 2.08
N GLY A 10 -28.90 -12.59 2.93
CA GLY A 10 -29.86 -11.73 3.62
C GLY A 10 -30.16 -10.44 2.86
N ARG A 11 -31.10 -9.65 3.41
CA ARG A 11 -31.42 -8.31 2.89
C ARG A 11 -30.21 -7.38 3.04
N ILE A 12 -30.04 -6.46 2.09
CA ILE A 12 -28.97 -5.44 2.02
C ILE A 12 -28.72 -4.72 3.37
N GLY A 13 -29.76 -4.51 4.19
CA GLY A 13 -29.63 -3.85 5.51
C GLY A 13 -28.89 -4.65 6.60
N LEU A 14 -28.49 -5.89 6.30
CA LEU A 14 -27.65 -6.72 7.16
C LEU A 14 -26.18 -6.71 6.73
N ASP A 15 -25.85 -6.10 5.59
CA ASP A 15 -24.47 -5.91 5.18
C ASP A 15 -23.77 -4.93 6.14
N ALA A 16 -22.51 -5.22 6.45
CA ALA A 16 -21.69 -4.39 7.32
C ALA A 16 -21.58 -2.96 6.75
N THR A 17 -21.53 -2.82 5.42
CA THR A 17 -21.45 -1.50 4.79
C THR A 17 -22.74 -0.67 5.01
N ASP A 18 -23.94 -1.25 4.86
CA ASP A 18 -25.20 -0.54 5.10
C ASP A 18 -25.40 -0.19 6.58
N GLN A 19 -25.04 -1.11 7.49
CA GLN A 19 -25.09 -0.83 8.93
C GLN A 19 -24.17 0.33 9.33
N THR A 20 -22.96 0.41 8.76
CA THR A 20 -22.07 1.54 9.01
C THR A 20 -22.63 2.86 8.48
N GLN A 21 -23.29 2.85 7.32
CA GLN A 21 -23.93 4.05 6.75
C GLN A 21 -25.15 4.50 7.54
N ARG A 22 -25.96 3.56 8.03
CA ARG A 22 -27.09 3.87 8.93
C ARG A 22 -26.61 4.48 10.25
N ASN A 23 -25.56 3.92 10.85
CA ASN A 23 -24.97 4.48 12.06
C ASN A 23 -24.41 5.89 11.82
N LEU A 24 -23.72 6.09 10.70
CA LEU A 24 -23.21 7.40 10.29
C LEU A 24 -24.35 8.42 10.11
N HIS A 25 -25.43 8.03 9.44
CA HIS A 25 -26.59 8.89 9.22
C HIS A 25 -27.29 9.23 10.55
N ASN A 26 -27.57 8.23 11.39
CA ASN A 26 -28.19 8.45 12.70
C ASN A 26 -27.35 9.37 13.58
N THR A 27 -26.03 9.20 13.58
CA THR A 27 -25.10 10.04 14.32
C THR A 27 -25.10 11.48 13.79
N ARG A 28 -25.05 11.66 12.47
CA ARG A 28 -25.11 13.00 11.85
C ARG A 28 -26.43 13.71 12.13
N PHE A 29 -27.54 12.99 12.05
CA PHE A 29 -28.87 13.54 12.34
C PHE A 29 -28.99 13.96 13.80
N ALA A 30 -28.56 13.11 14.74
CA ALA A 30 -28.54 13.44 16.15
C ALA A 30 -27.64 14.65 16.44
N ASN A 31 -26.43 14.69 15.87
CA ASN A 31 -25.51 15.81 16.02
C ASN A 31 -26.12 17.11 15.49
N TYR A 32 -26.75 17.09 14.31
CA TYR A 32 -27.39 18.27 13.73
C TYR A 32 -28.59 18.78 14.56
N MET A 33 -29.38 17.86 15.13
CA MET A 33 -30.52 18.22 15.99
C MET A 33 -30.08 18.78 17.34
N LEU A 34 -28.94 18.34 17.86
CA LEU A 34 -28.39 18.77 19.16
C LEU A 34 -27.41 19.94 19.05
N SER A 35 -26.91 20.24 17.84
CA SER A 35 -26.01 21.36 17.61
C SER A 35 -26.78 22.68 17.60
N GLU A 36 -26.33 23.61 18.44
CA GLU A 36 -26.84 24.97 18.46
C GLU A 36 -26.10 25.82 17.41
N PHE A 37 -26.80 26.26 16.37
CA PHE A 37 -26.20 27.02 15.25
C PHE A 37 -26.29 28.54 15.39
N PHE A 38 -26.92 29.05 16.46
CA PHE A 38 -27.25 30.47 16.60
C PHE A 38 -26.84 31.07 17.95
N SER A 39 -25.92 30.43 18.68
CA SER A 39 -25.52 30.93 20.00
C SER A 39 -24.51 32.09 19.89
N ASP A 40 -25.03 33.29 19.62
CA ASP A 40 -24.29 34.54 19.76
C ASP A 40 -24.05 34.88 21.25
N LYS A 41 -24.69 34.14 22.17
CA LYS A 41 -24.52 34.26 23.61
C LYS A 41 -23.85 33.01 24.17
N THR A 42 -22.61 33.18 24.61
CA THR A 42 -21.87 32.18 25.38
C THR A 42 -22.57 31.92 26.72
N SER A 43 -23.45 30.92 26.77
CA SER A 43 -23.99 30.45 28.05
C SER A 43 -23.22 29.23 28.52
N ASP A 44 -22.77 29.26 29.78
CA ASP A 44 -22.09 28.13 30.43
C ASP A 44 -23.07 27.00 30.82
N SER A 45 -24.35 27.14 30.46
CA SER A 45 -25.42 26.22 30.86
C SER A 45 -25.21 24.79 30.35
N GLN A 46 -24.65 24.66 29.13
CA GLN A 46 -24.41 23.39 28.46
C GLN A 46 -23.23 22.64 29.08
N VAL A 47 -22.13 23.37 29.33
CA VAL A 47 -20.95 22.83 30.04
C VAL A 47 -21.37 22.41 31.43
N LYS A 48 -22.10 23.27 32.16
CA LYS A 48 -22.62 22.98 33.50
C LYS A 48 -23.60 21.80 33.53
N PHE A 49 -24.43 21.61 32.50
CA PHE A 49 -25.29 20.45 32.38
C PHE A 49 -24.49 19.16 32.14
N ALA A 50 -23.49 19.20 31.26
CA ALA A 50 -22.64 18.05 30.97
C ALA A 50 -21.75 17.66 32.17
N THR A 51 -21.20 18.63 32.90
CA THR A 51 -20.35 18.39 34.09
C THR A 51 -21.13 17.98 35.33
N GLN A 52 -22.46 18.04 35.33
CA GLN A 52 -23.27 17.50 36.44
C GLN A 52 -23.21 15.98 36.53
N GLN A 53 -22.88 15.31 35.42
CA GLN A 53 -22.72 13.86 35.39
C GLN A 53 -21.24 13.51 35.61
N PRO A 54 -20.88 12.78 36.69
CA PRO A 54 -19.48 12.55 37.06
C PRO A 54 -18.67 11.71 36.05
N THR A 55 -19.35 11.00 35.14
CA THR A 55 -18.73 10.21 34.07
C THR A 55 -18.51 10.97 32.76
N MET A 56 -18.94 12.23 32.67
CA MET A 56 -18.85 13.01 31.44
C MET A 56 -17.73 14.04 31.55
N MET A 57 -16.65 13.83 30.79
CA MET A 57 -15.61 14.85 30.57
C MET A 57 -15.94 15.65 29.30
N VAL A 58 -16.15 16.95 29.45
CA VAL A 58 -16.35 17.86 28.33
C VAL A 58 -14.99 18.23 27.76
N SER A 59 -14.74 17.87 26.49
CA SER A 59 -13.54 18.28 25.75
C SER A 59 -13.97 18.95 24.45
N GLY A 60 -13.45 20.15 24.19
CA GLY A 60 -13.79 20.92 23.00
C GLY A 60 -13.50 22.41 23.17
N THR A 61 -13.22 23.07 22.06
CA THR A 61 -13.21 24.53 21.97
C THR A 61 -14.67 25.00 22.02
N GLY A 62 -15.01 25.96 22.90
CA GLY A 62 -16.39 26.41 23.11
C GLY A 62 -17.18 26.64 21.81
N VAL A 63 -18.50 26.43 21.86
CA VAL A 63 -19.39 26.40 20.69
C VAL A 63 -19.47 27.75 19.96
N ALA A 64 -19.19 28.85 20.66
CA ALA A 64 -19.27 30.21 20.13
C ALA A 64 -17.88 30.81 19.84
N GLY A 65 -17.80 31.58 18.76
CA GLY A 65 -16.57 32.23 18.30
C GLY A 65 -15.93 33.19 19.31
N SER A 66 -16.73 33.77 20.23
CA SER A 66 -16.26 34.72 21.25
C SER A 66 -15.40 34.09 22.34
N VAL A 67 -15.41 32.76 22.49
CA VAL A 67 -14.56 32.05 23.47
C VAL A 67 -13.24 31.59 22.84
N ILE A 68 -13.09 31.71 21.51
CA ILE A 68 -11.89 31.24 20.80
C ILE A 68 -10.66 31.98 21.29
N ASP A 69 -10.72 33.29 21.52
CA ASP A 69 -9.58 34.09 21.99
C ASP A 69 -9.13 33.68 23.41
N VAL A 70 -10.08 33.52 24.34
CA VAL A 70 -9.80 33.10 25.71
C VAL A 70 -9.25 31.68 25.75
N ASN A 71 -9.85 30.77 24.97
CA ASN A 71 -9.38 29.40 24.89
C ASN A 71 -8.00 29.31 24.23
N SER A 72 -7.76 30.08 23.19
CA SER A 72 -6.45 30.18 22.54
C SER A 72 -5.41 30.72 23.50
N MET A 73 -5.73 31.73 24.31
CA MET A 73 -4.85 32.25 25.36
C MET A 73 -4.51 31.21 26.45
N LEU A 74 -5.45 30.33 26.80
CA LEU A 74 -5.23 29.28 27.79
C LEU A 74 -4.49 28.06 27.24
N THR A 75 -4.68 27.74 25.96
CA THR A 75 -4.04 26.58 25.29
C THR A 75 -2.68 26.90 24.68
N LEU A 76 -2.51 28.10 24.12
CA LEU A 76 -1.22 28.61 23.68
C LEU A 76 -0.47 29.04 24.94
N LYS A 77 0.45 28.20 25.41
CA LYS A 77 1.34 28.50 26.55
C LYS A 77 1.80 29.97 26.50
N THR A 78 1.46 30.73 27.54
CA THR A 78 1.82 32.16 27.71
C THR A 78 3.32 32.39 27.75
N GLU A 79 4.10 31.35 28.06
CA GLU A 79 5.55 31.36 27.94
C GLU A 79 5.95 30.56 26.70
N GLN A 80 6.41 31.29 25.69
CA GLN A 80 7.09 30.73 24.54
C GLN A 80 8.39 30.09 25.04
N GLU A 81 8.41 28.78 25.27
CA GLU A 81 9.58 28.02 25.79
C GLU A 81 10.84 28.12 24.90
N ARG A 82 10.75 28.79 23.75
CA ARG A 82 11.90 29.08 22.88
C ARG A 82 12.31 30.53 23.04
N PRO A 83 13.56 30.82 23.47
CA PRO A 83 14.08 32.18 23.41
C PRO A 83 14.03 32.66 21.96
N LEU A 84 13.68 33.94 21.77
CA LEU A 84 13.79 34.62 20.48
C LEU A 84 15.22 34.41 19.97
N GLU A 85 15.35 33.64 18.89
CA GLU A 85 16.64 33.37 18.26
C GLU A 85 17.30 34.70 17.86
N LYS A 86 18.64 34.72 17.84
CA LYS A 86 19.41 35.90 17.45
C LYS A 86 19.00 36.30 16.02
N LEU A 87 18.39 37.47 15.89
CA LEU A 87 18.03 38.06 14.58
C LEU A 87 19.30 38.25 13.74
N MET A 88 19.44 37.44 12.70
CA MET A 88 20.53 37.55 11.73
C MET A 88 20.07 38.50 10.60
N LEU A 89 20.77 39.62 10.43
CA LEU A 89 20.45 40.65 9.41
C LEU A 89 20.95 40.32 8.00
N PHE A 90 21.51 39.12 7.80
CA PHE A 90 21.92 38.72 6.45
C PHE A 90 20.68 38.40 5.61
N PRO A 91 20.65 38.83 4.34
CA PRO A 91 19.58 38.45 3.45
C PRO A 91 19.54 36.93 3.32
N ARG A 92 18.32 36.37 3.26
CA ARG A 92 18.14 34.95 2.95
C ARG A 92 18.81 34.62 1.61
N PRO A 93 19.43 33.43 1.45
CA PRO A 93 20.05 33.02 0.20
C PRO A 93 19.12 33.06 -1.03
N PHE A 94 17.80 32.90 -0.82
CA PHE A 94 16.80 32.92 -1.89
C PHE A 94 15.71 33.93 -1.60
N ALA A 95 15.49 34.91 -2.48
CA ALA A 95 14.51 35.99 -2.32
C ALA A 95 13.06 35.60 -2.65
N THR A 96 12.80 34.43 -3.23
CA THR A 96 11.46 33.90 -3.48
C THR A 96 11.52 32.38 -3.44
N VAL A 97 10.35 31.72 -3.36
CA VAL A 97 10.27 30.27 -3.52
C VAL A 97 10.44 29.94 -5.01
N PRO A 98 11.34 29.02 -5.40
CA PRO A 98 11.49 28.62 -6.79
C PRO A 98 10.26 27.84 -7.28
N TYR A 99 10.07 27.76 -8.60
CA TYR A 99 8.95 27.02 -9.20
C TYR A 99 9.04 25.52 -8.87
N LEU A 100 8.07 24.99 -8.13
CA LEU A 100 8.02 23.59 -7.66
C LEU A 100 7.19 22.65 -8.58
N GLY A 101 6.67 23.14 -9.70
CA GLY A 101 5.74 22.37 -10.55
C GLY A 101 6.36 21.17 -11.29
N LYS A 102 7.68 20.98 -11.21
CA LYS A 102 8.39 19.82 -11.78
C LYS A 102 8.42 18.61 -10.84
N GLY A 103 7.97 18.77 -9.59
CA GLY A 103 8.00 17.70 -8.59
C GLY A 103 9.39 17.49 -7.98
N SER A 104 9.52 16.47 -7.13
CA SER A 104 10.81 16.04 -6.58
C SER A 104 11.63 15.33 -7.65
N CYS A 105 12.88 15.75 -7.84
CA CYS A 105 13.84 15.13 -8.74
C CYS A 105 14.46 13.89 -8.06
N ASP A 106 14.56 12.78 -8.80
CA ASP A 106 15.41 11.63 -8.46
C ASP A 106 16.60 11.60 -9.43
N PRO A 107 17.79 12.06 -9.01
CA PRO A 107 18.96 12.16 -9.89
C PRO A 107 19.42 10.81 -10.45
N ALA A 108 19.21 9.72 -9.70
CA ALA A 108 19.65 8.39 -10.11
C ALA A 108 18.79 7.87 -11.27
N LEU A 109 17.47 7.97 -11.12
CA LEU A 109 16.51 7.58 -12.14
C LEU A 109 16.64 8.46 -13.38
N GLU A 110 16.78 9.78 -13.21
CA GLU A 110 16.98 10.71 -14.33
C GLU A 110 18.27 10.40 -15.10
N SER A 111 19.37 10.11 -14.40
CA SER A 111 20.64 9.73 -15.04
C SER A 111 20.50 8.43 -15.83
N GLN A 112 19.78 7.45 -15.28
CA GLN A 112 19.55 6.17 -15.96
C GLN A 112 18.70 6.36 -17.22
N LEU A 113 17.65 7.20 -17.17
CA LEU A 113 16.84 7.52 -18.33
C LEU A 113 17.61 8.31 -19.40
N GLN A 114 18.47 9.26 -19.00
CA GLN A 114 19.25 10.06 -19.92
C GLN A 114 20.35 9.27 -20.63
N GLN A 115 21.06 8.42 -19.90
CA GLN A 115 22.21 7.66 -20.44
C GLN A 115 21.77 6.34 -21.08
N GLY A 116 20.64 5.78 -20.65
CA GLY A 116 20.15 4.49 -21.10
C GLY A 116 21.06 3.33 -20.69
N GLU A 117 20.85 2.18 -21.32
CA GLU A 117 21.68 1.00 -21.12
C GLU A 117 22.93 1.07 -22.02
N LEU A 118 24.10 0.85 -21.42
CA LEU A 118 25.35 0.76 -22.15
C LEU A 118 25.45 -0.62 -22.83
N VAL A 119 25.03 -0.69 -24.09
CA VAL A 119 25.27 -1.88 -24.93
C VAL A 119 26.70 -1.82 -25.46
N SER A 120 27.61 -2.52 -24.78
CA SER A 120 29.02 -2.63 -25.20
C SER A 120 29.20 -3.53 -26.43
N ASP A 121 28.28 -4.46 -26.64
CA ASP A 121 28.40 -5.44 -27.71
C ASP A 121 28.00 -4.88 -29.06
N LYS A 122 28.85 -5.15 -30.06
CA LYS A 122 28.53 -4.81 -31.45
C LYS A 122 27.36 -5.68 -31.90
N LYS A 123 26.45 -5.13 -32.71
CA LYS A 123 25.31 -5.90 -33.27
C LYS A 123 25.76 -7.16 -34.03
N SER A 124 26.98 -7.17 -34.55
CA SER A 124 27.59 -8.33 -35.23
C SER A 124 27.97 -9.47 -34.28
N VAL A 125 28.13 -9.19 -32.99
CA VAL A 125 28.47 -10.17 -31.94
C VAL A 125 27.22 -10.58 -31.16
N SER A 126 26.22 -9.69 -31.02
CA SER A 126 24.95 -10.00 -30.33
C SER A 126 24.20 -11.14 -31.02
N THR A 127 24.16 -12.25 -30.32
CA THR A 127 24.20 -13.58 -30.91
C THR A 127 22.82 -14.21 -31.04
N ILE A 128 21.95 -13.62 -31.84
CA ILE A 128 20.72 -14.33 -32.22
C ILE A 128 21.07 -15.50 -33.16
N MET A 129 22.16 -15.39 -33.92
CA MET A 129 22.57 -16.39 -34.94
C MET A 129 23.39 -17.59 -34.42
N GLU A 130 24.04 -17.53 -33.25
CA GLU A 130 24.69 -18.74 -32.68
C GLU A 130 23.71 -19.62 -31.91
N LYS A 131 22.51 -19.12 -31.60
CA LYS A 131 21.45 -19.94 -31.04
C LYS A 131 20.84 -20.79 -32.14
N SER A 132 20.68 -22.09 -31.88
CA SER A 132 20.01 -22.99 -32.80
C SER A 132 18.57 -22.52 -33.05
N PHE A 133 18.21 -22.32 -34.31
CA PHE A 133 16.83 -22.07 -34.75
C PHE A 133 16.00 -23.36 -34.86
N SER A 134 16.54 -24.50 -34.39
CA SER A 134 15.87 -25.80 -34.42
C SER A 134 14.46 -25.75 -33.85
N ASN A 135 14.24 -24.98 -32.78
CA ASN A 135 12.92 -24.83 -32.16
C ASN A 135 11.88 -24.16 -33.06
N TYR A 136 12.31 -23.39 -34.06
CA TYR A 136 11.43 -22.74 -35.04
C TYR A 136 11.30 -23.55 -36.33
N SER A 137 12.28 -24.38 -36.66
CA SER A 137 12.27 -25.23 -37.86
C SER A 137 11.64 -26.61 -37.64
N MET A 138 11.64 -27.10 -36.39
CA MET A 138 11.03 -28.36 -36.01
C MET A 138 9.52 -28.17 -35.77
N TYR A 139 8.81 -29.30 -35.71
CA TYR A 139 7.38 -29.29 -35.39
C TYR A 139 7.16 -28.68 -33.99
N PRO A 140 6.12 -27.85 -33.81
CA PRO A 140 5.79 -27.31 -32.50
C PRO A 140 5.48 -28.47 -31.55
N THR A 141 6.24 -28.53 -30.46
CA THR A 141 6.09 -29.55 -29.42
C THR A 141 5.21 -29.02 -28.29
N ASP A 142 4.16 -29.75 -27.92
CA ASP A 142 3.38 -29.46 -26.74
C ASP A 142 4.22 -29.66 -25.46
N THR A 143 3.92 -28.91 -24.39
CA THR A 143 4.65 -28.97 -23.10
C THR A 143 4.68 -30.39 -22.52
N HIS A 144 3.56 -31.11 -22.63
CA HIS A 144 3.45 -32.50 -22.18
C HIS A 144 4.38 -33.45 -22.96
N MET A 145 4.59 -33.19 -24.25
CA MET A 145 5.50 -33.99 -25.08
C MET A 145 6.96 -33.72 -24.70
N GLU A 146 7.31 -32.47 -24.43
CA GLU A 146 8.65 -32.12 -23.95
C GLU A 146 8.96 -32.75 -22.59
N GLU A 147 8.02 -32.69 -21.64
CA GLU A 147 8.18 -33.27 -20.31
C GLU A 147 8.39 -34.79 -20.39
N ARG A 148 7.64 -35.46 -21.27
CA ARG A 148 7.78 -36.90 -21.51
C ARG A 148 9.16 -37.26 -22.08
N VAL A 149 9.67 -36.49 -23.04
CA VAL A 149 10.97 -36.75 -23.67
C VAL A 149 12.13 -36.40 -22.74
N LYS A 150 12.01 -35.33 -21.94
CA LYS A 150 13.04 -34.91 -20.98
C LYS A 150 13.13 -35.84 -19.78
N ASN A 151 12.07 -36.57 -19.42
CA ASN A 151 12.10 -37.51 -18.30
C ASN A 151 12.84 -38.79 -18.70
N PRO A 152 14.03 -39.07 -18.11
CA PRO A 152 14.82 -40.25 -18.46
C PRO A 152 14.09 -41.55 -18.15
N ALA A 153 13.14 -41.57 -17.20
CA ALA A 153 12.37 -42.77 -16.87
C ALA A 153 11.52 -43.30 -18.03
N PHE A 154 11.18 -42.46 -19.02
CA PHE A 154 10.36 -42.86 -20.18
C PHE A 154 11.18 -43.14 -21.45
N VAL A 155 12.46 -42.80 -21.47
CA VAL A 155 13.33 -42.89 -22.66
C VAL A 155 14.51 -43.82 -22.44
N VAL A 156 15.04 -43.88 -21.22
CA VAL A 156 16.23 -44.65 -20.86
C VAL A 156 15.82 -45.84 -20.01
N GLU A 157 16.05 -47.05 -20.52
CA GLU A 157 15.66 -48.31 -19.88
C GLU A 157 16.29 -48.49 -18.49
N GLU A 158 17.52 -48.03 -18.30
CA GLU A 158 18.26 -48.06 -17.02
C GLU A 158 17.61 -47.20 -15.94
N ALA A 159 17.00 -46.08 -16.33
CA ALA A 159 16.34 -45.16 -15.41
C ALA A 159 14.86 -45.51 -15.18
N ALA A 160 14.31 -46.42 -15.99
CA ALA A 160 12.90 -46.80 -15.93
C ALA A 160 12.59 -47.76 -14.77
N LEU A 161 13.56 -48.58 -14.35
CA LEU A 161 13.38 -49.55 -13.27
C LEU A 161 14.66 -49.69 -12.43
N ASP A 162 14.52 -49.51 -11.13
CA ASP A 162 15.61 -49.73 -10.17
C ASP A 162 16.05 -51.20 -10.21
N GLY A 163 17.35 -51.44 -10.42
CA GLY A 163 17.92 -52.78 -10.59
C GLY A 163 17.93 -53.32 -12.03
N TRP A 164 17.50 -52.54 -13.03
CA TRP A 164 17.64 -52.93 -14.44
C TRP A 164 19.12 -52.94 -14.84
N VAL A 165 19.59 -54.07 -15.38
CA VAL A 165 20.96 -54.25 -15.87
C VAL A 165 20.92 -54.74 -17.30
N ARG A 166 21.62 -54.03 -18.19
CA ARG A 166 21.80 -54.44 -19.58
C ARG A 166 22.53 -55.79 -19.62
N GLY A 167 21.86 -56.82 -20.14
CA GLY A 167 22.36 -58.20 -20.14
C GLY A 167 21.70 -59.14 -19.12
N GLY A 168 20.75 -58.62 -18.31
CA GLY A 168 19.97 -59.40 -17.36
C GLY A 168 20.67 -59.63 -16.02
N GLN A 169 19.88 -59.86 -14.97
CA GLN A 169 20.39 -60.19 -13.64
C GLN A 169 20.67 -61.70 -13.54
N SER A 170 21.80 -62.08 -12.93
CA SER A 170 22.13 -63.49 -12.71
C SER A 170 21.10 -64.14 -11.80
N THR A 171 20.48 -65.24 -12.25
CA THR A 171 19.47 -65.99 -11.48
C THR A 171 19.97 -66.52 -10.14
N ARG A 172 21.30 -66.58 -9.94
CA ARG A 172 21.94 -67.02 -8.69
C ARG A 172 21.95 -65.94 -7.60
N ASN A 173 21.82 -64.66 -7.98
CA ASN A 173 21.86 -63.51 -7.07
C ASN A 173 20.47 -62.91 -6.84
N PHE A 174 19.41 -63.55 -7.35
CA PHE A 174 18.04 -63.08 -7.19
C PHE A 174 17.51 -63.52 -5.81
N THR A 175 17.65 -62.65 -4.82
CA THR A 175 17.09 -62.84 -3.48
C THR A 175 15.79 -62.04 -3.37
N ASN A 176 14.72 -62.72 -2.98
CA ASN A 176 13.38 -62.16 -2.78
C ASN A 176 13.33 -61.23 -1.56
#